data_AF-A0A7W1CW90-F1
#
_entry.id   AF-A0A7W1CW90-F1
#
_cell.length_a   1.000
_cell.length_b   1.000
_cell.length_c   1.000
_cell.angle_alpha   90.00
_cell.angle_beta   90.00
_cell.angle_gamma   90.00
#
_symmetry.space_group_name_H-M   'P 1'
#
loop_
_entity.id
_entity.type
_entity.pdbx_description
1 polymer ?
#
loop_
_entity_poly.entity_id
_entity_poly.type
_entity_poly.pdbx_seq_one_letter_code
_entity_poly.pdbx_strand_id
1 'polypeptide(L)'
;RRTATELFGEDYTWSAAGVGYPAEYHLAAMCLMLGGHVRVGLEDNLRLSREKRADTNAELVEKAVALGEMFDREPATPDEAREAFGLKGRAEVAF
;
A
#
# COMPACT_ATOMS: atom_id res chain seq x y z
N ARG A 1 -14.49 -0.53 -3.69
CA ARG A 1 -14.59 -1.67 -4.64
C ARG A 1 -15.91 -1.66 -5.43
N ARG A 2 -17.10 -1.83 -4.82
CA ARG A 2 -18.39 -1.92 -5.54
C ARG A 2 -18.56 -0.90 -6.69
N THR A 3 -18.50 0.40 -6.38
CA THR A 3 -18.68 1.47 -7.37
C THR A 3 -17.63 1.42 -8.49
N ALA A 4 -16.38 1.09 -8.17
CA ALA A 4 -15.33 0.95 -9.18
C ALA A 4 -15.61 -0.26 -10.09
N THR A 5 -16.02 -1.39 -9.54
CA THR A 5 -16.40 -2.58 -10.33
C THR A 5 -17.64 -2.31 -11.20
N GLU A 6 -18.62 -1.57 -10.71
CA GLU A 6 -19.81 -1.18 -11.50
C GLU A 6 -19.44 -0.30 -12.71
N LEU A 7 -18.43 0.55 -12.57
CA LEU A 7 -18.04 1.51 -13.62
C LEU A 7 -16.94 0.98 -14.57
N PHE A 8 -16.00 0.18 -14.05
CA PHE A 8 -14.78 -0.22 -14.76
C PHE A 8 -14.70 -1.75 -14.98
N GLY A 9 -15.66 -2.52 -14.49
CA GLY A 9 -15.59 -3.99 -14.51
C GLY A 9 -14.42 -4.49 -13.66
N GLU A 10 -13.63 -5.41 -14.21
CA GLU A 10 -12.40 -5.92 -13.57
C GLU A 10 -11.13 -5.25 -14.14
N ASP A 11 -11.27 -4.24 -15.02
CA ASP A 11 -10.14 -3.55 -15.67
C ASP A 11 -9.57 -2.43 -14.79
N TYR A 12 -9.27 -2.77 -13.53
CA TYR A 12 -8.58 -1.87 -12.61
C TYR A 12 -7.87 -2.65 -11.50
N THR A 13 -6.77 -2.06 -11.02
CA THR A 13 -6.20 -2.37 -9.71
C THR A 13 -6.47 -1.21 -8.76
N TRP A 14 -6.33 -1.41 -7.46
CA TRP A 14 -6.62 -0.36 -6.49
C TRP A 14 -5.67 -0.39 -5.30
N SER A 15 -5.36 0.79 -4.79
CA SER A 15 -4.66 1.01 -3.53
C SER A 15 -5.45 1.99 -2.67
N ALA A 16 -5.23 1.98 -1.36
CA ALA A 16 -5.82 2.95 -0.46
C ALA A 16 -4.81 3.42 0.61
N ALA A 17 -4.99 4.67 1.05
CA ALA A 17 -4.22 5.31 2.10
C ALA A 17 -5.15 5.70 3.26
N GLY A 18 -4.83 5.23 4.46
CA GLY A 18 -5.57 5.62 5.67
C GLY A 18 -4.88 6.79 6.34
N VAL A 19 -5.63 7.81 6.75
CA VAL A 19 -5.05 9.04 7.31
C VAL A 19 -4.81 8.90 8.81
N GLY A 20 -3.55 8.91 9.20
CA GLY A 20 -3.10 8.89 10.59
C GLY A 20 -3.24 7.54 11.29
N TYR A 21 -2.88 7.53 12.57
CA TYR A 21 -3.02 6.36 13.43
C TYR A 21 -4.38 6.33 14.13
N PRO A 22 -5.07 5.16 14.19
CA PRO A 22 -4.67 3.85 13.66
C PRO A 22 -5.15 3.56 12.23
N ALA A 23 -5.74 4.53 11.55
CA ALA A 23 -6.46 4.34 10.30
C ALA A 23 -5.59 3.82 9.14
N GLU A 24 -4.32 4.24 9.03
CA GLU A 24 -3.37 3.72 8.02
C GLU A 24 -3.30 2.19 8.06
N TYR A 25 -3.08 1.61 9.25
CA TYR A 25 -2.94 0.17 9.42
C TYR A 25 -4.26 -0.59 9.34
N HIS A 26 -5.37 0.01 9.81
CA HIS A 26 -6.70 -0.60 9.64
C HIS A 26 -7.06 -0.71 8.15
N LEU A 27 -6.78 0.34 7.37
CA LEU A 27 -7.06 0.33 5.95
C LEU A 27 -6.10 -0.59 5.19
N ALA A 28 -4.81 -0.63 5.59
CA ALA A 28 -3.85 -1.58 5.05
C ALA A 28 -4.33 -3.04 5.24
N ALA A 29 -4.79 -3.41 6.44
CA ALA A 29 -5.33 -4.74 6.72
C ALA A 29 -6.53 -5.06 5.81
N MET A 30 -7.46 -4.11 5.65
CA MET A 30 -8.61 -4.29 4.76
C MET A 30 -8.20 -4.43 3.29
N CYS A 31 -7.21 -3.67 2.83
CA CYS A 31 -6.65 -3.81 1.48
C CYS A 31 -6.04 -5.20 1.28
N LEU A 32 -5.28 -5.68 2.27
CA LEU A 32 -4.66 -7.01 2.23
C LEU A 32 -5.73 -8.11 2.12
N MET A 33 -6.78 -8.05 2.94
CA MET A 33 -7.90 -9.00 2.94
C MET A 33 -8.72 -9.00 1.65
N LEU A 34 -8.89 -7.84 1.00
CA LEU A 34 -9.77 -7.70 -0.16
C LEU A 34 -9.05 -7.76 -1.51
N GLY A 35 -7.75 -8.06 -1.51
CA GLY A 35 -6.93 -8.18 -2.71
C GLY A 35 -6.48 -6.84 -3.31
N GLY A 36 -6.48 -5.75 -2.53
CA GLY A 36 -5.92 -4.46 -2.92
C GLY A 36 -4.42 -4.32 -2.63
N HIS A 37 -3.85 -3.18 -3.04
CA HIS A 37 -2.49 -2.74 -2.70
C HIS A 37 -2.50 -1.75 -1.52
N VAL A 38 -1.39 -1.64 -0.79
CA VAL A 38 -1.29 -0.82 0.42
C VAL A 38 -0.44 0.42 0.15
N ARG A 39 -0.86 1.57 0.68
CA ARG A 39 -0.03 2.78 0.78
C ARG A 39 0.15 3.15 2.25
N VAL A 40 1.40 3.41 2.63
CA VAL A 40 1.81 3.92 3.95
C VAL A 40 2.87 5.00 3.78
N GLY A 41 3.05 5.85 4.80
CA GLY A 41 4.15 6.79 4.85
C GLY A 41 3.88 7.98 5.77
N LEU A 42 4.95 8.72 6.08
CA LEU A 42 4.91 9.92 6.92
C LEU A 42 4.03 11.03 6.33
N GLU A 43 3.78 10.99 5.01
CA GLU A 43 2.80 11.83 4.34
C GLU A 43 1.39 11.62 4.88
N ASP A 44 1.02 10.36 5.15
CA ASP A 44 -0.33 9.96 5.55
C ASP A 44 -0.44 9.76 7.07
N ASN A 45 0.63 9.33 7.74
CA ASN A 45 0.63 8.96 9.15
C ASN A 45 1.99 9.19 9.87
N LEU A 46 1.94 9.79 11.06
CA LEU A 46 3.13 10.14 11.85
C LEU A 46 3.46 9.13 12.97
N ARG A 47 2.76 8.00 13.07
CA ARG A 47 2.79 7.12 14.27
C ARG A 47 2.84 5.62 13.96
N LEU A 48 3.65 4.89 14.71
CA LEU A 48 3.66 3.42 14.72
C LEU A 48 2.61 2.85 15.68
N SER A 49 2.43 3.49 16.83
CA SER A 49 1.41 3.14 17.81
C SER A 49 0.80 4.41 18.41
N ARG A 50 -0.16 4.25 19.32
CA ARG A 50 -0.71 5.40 20.06
C ARG A 50 0.39 6.14 20.81
N GLU A 51 1.37 5.42 21.34
CA GLU A 51 2.45 5.90 22.18
C GLU A 51 3.72 6.27 21.40
N LYS A 52 3.97 5.64 20.24
CA LYS A 52 5.22 5.81 19.46
C LYS A 52 5.00 6.53 18.13
N ARG A 53 5.70 7.66 17.92
CA ARG A 53 5.82 8.32 16.60
C ARG A 53 6.74 7.50 15.69
N ALA A 54 6.50 7.56 14.38
CA ALA A 54 7.45 7.03 13.41
C ALA A 54 8.57 8.06 13.23
N ASP A 55 9.82 7.60 13.30
CA ASP A 55 11.00 8.42 13.05
C ASP A 55 11.37 8.37 11.55
N THR A 56 11.00 7.29 10.86
CA THR A 56 11.27 7.12 9.42
C THR A 56 10.08 6.52 8.67
N ASN A 57 10.04 6.72 7.35
CA ASN A 57 9.12 5.97 6.48
C ASN A 57 9.38 4.47 6.52
N ALA A 58 10.64 4.03 6.70
CA ALA A 58 11.00 2.62 6.73
C ALA A 58 10.27 1.88 7.87
N GLU A 59 10.15 2.48 9.06
CA GLU A 59 9.42 1.85 10.16
C GLU A 59 7.93 1.64 9.84
N LEU A 60 7.30 2.56 9.11
CA LEU A 60 5.91 2.42 8.67
C LEU A 60 5.77 1.31 7.63
N VAL A 61 6.72 1.23 6.69
CA VAL A 61 6.79 0.17 5.67
C VAL A 61 6.99 -1.19 6.34
N GLU A 62 7.97 -1.33 7.24
CA GLU A 62 8.23 -2.58 7.97
C GLU A 62 6.99 -3.11 8.69
N LYS A 63 6.24 -2.21 9.34
CA LYS A 63 4.99 -2.58 9.99
C LYS A 63 3.91 -3.03 9.00
N ALA A 64 3.81 -2.40 7.83
CA ALA A 64 2.89 -2.83 6.78
C ALA A 64 3.29 -4.17 6.16
N VAL A 65 4.59 -4.43 5.99
CA VAL A 65 5.13 -5.72 5.52
C VAL A 65 4.80 -6.84 6.51
N ALA A 66 5.08 -6.63 7.80
CA ALA A 66 4.75 -7.60 8.85
C ALA A 66 3.24 -7.90 8.92
N LEU A 67 2.38 -6.92 8.60
CA LEU A 67 0.95 -7.13 8.46
C LEU A 67 0.60 -7.96 7.22
N GLY A 68 1.28 -7.75 6.10
CA GLY A 68 1.14 -8.53 4.87
C GLY A 68 1.46 -10.02 5.06
N GLU A 69 2.52 -10.32 5.81
CA GLU A 69 2.92 -11.69 6.15
C GLU A 69 1.79 -12.48 6.84
N MET A 70 0.99 -11.82 7.70
CA MET A 70 -0.15 -12.47 8.37
C MET A 70 -1.26 -12.92 7.41
N PHE A 71 -1.27 -12.42 6.17
CA PHE A 71 -2.22 -12.78 5.13
C PHE A 71 -1.57 -13.62 4.01
N ASP A 72 -0.35 -14.16 4.23
CA ASP A 72 0.44 -14.87 3.22
C ASP A 72 0.65 -14.04 1.94
N ARG A 73 0.89 -12.72 2.11
CA ARG A 73 1.15 -11.79 1.01
C ARG A 73 2.51 -11.11 1.19
N GLU A 74 3.33 -11.19 0.15
CA GLU A 74 4.64 -10.53 0.10
C GLU A 74 4.58 -9.22 -0.71
N PRO A 75 5.41 -8.22 -0.40
CA PRO A 75 5.54 -7.01 -1.21
C PRO A 75 6.10 -7.33 -2.58
N ALA A 76 5.50 -6.74 -3.63
CA ALA A 76 6.08 -6.79 -4.96
C ALA A 76 7.42 -6.04 -5.00
N THR A 77 8.39 -6.59 -5.71
CA THR A 77 9.58 -5.89 -6.15
C THR A 77 9.22 -4.74 -7.08
N PRO A 78 10.12 -3.74 -7.25
CA PRO A 78 9.87 -2.65 -8.18
C PRO A 78 9.64 -3.10 -9.63
N ASP A 79 10.25 -4.20 -10.07
CA ASP A 79 10.07 -4.71 -11.44
C ASP A 79 8.72 -5.43 -11.61
N GLU A 80 8.30 -6.24 -10.64
CA GLU A 80 6.95 -6.84 -10.61
C GLU A 80 5.87 -5.75 -10.60
N ALA A 81 6.06 -4.67 -9.83
CA ALA A 81 5.13 -3.54 -9.83
C ALA A 81 5.07 -2.82 -11.19
N ARG A 82 6.20 -2.69 -11.90
CA ARG A 82 6.21 -2.10 -13.26
C ARG A 82 5.47 -2.96 -14.25
N GLU A 83 5.67 -4.27 -14.21
CA GLU A 83 4.95 -5.23 -15.05
C GLU A 83 3.44 -5.17 -14.77
N ALA A 84 3.05 -5.28 -13.50
CA ALA A 84 1.64 -5.26 -13.09
C ALA A 84 0.90 -3.98 -13.49
N PHE A 85 1.59 -2.83 -13.51
CA PHE A 85 1.00 -1.53 -13.84
C PHE A 85 1.31 -1.04 -15.27
N GLY A 86 1.97 -1.85 -16.11
CA GLY A 86 2.31 -1.48 -17.48
C GLY A 86 3.21 -0.24 -17.59
N LEU A 87 4.16 -0.07 -16.66
CA LEU A 87 5.02 1.10 -16.61
C LEU A 87 6.19 1.01 -17.60
N LYS A 88 6.53 2.15 -18.21
CA LYS A 88 7.58 2.31 -19.23
C LYS A 88 9.02 1.89 -18.84
N GLY A 89 9.27 1.51 -17.59
CA GLY A 89 10.60 1.14 -17.12
C GLY A 89 11.44 2.32 -16.58
N ARG A 90 12.47 1.98 -15.79
CA ARG A 90 13.35 2.96 -15.12
C ARG A 90 14.23 3.75 -16.09
N ALA A 91 14.61 3.20 -17.24
CA ALA A 91 15.50 3.88 -18.18
C ALA A 91 14.80 4.99 -18.98
N GLU A 92 13.46 4.95 -19.06
CA GLU A 92 12.64 5.85 -19.89
C GLU A 92 12.13 7.08 -19.11
N VAL A 93 12.82 7.48 -18.03
CA VAL A 93 12.55 8.71 -17.27
C VAL A 93 13.69 9.72 -17.41
N ALA A 94 13.38 11.01 -17.29
CA ALA A 94 14.31 12.11 -17.55
C ALA A 94 14.97 12.66 -16.26
N PHE A 95 15.44 11.77 -15.37
CA PHE A 95 16.18 12.09 -14.14
C PHE A 95 17.02 10.89 -13.66
#